data_AF-A0A550CE11-F1
#
_entry.id   AF-A0A550CE11-F1
#
_cell.length_a   1.000
_cell.length_b   1.000
_cell.length_c   1.000
_cell.angle_alpha   90.00
_cell.angle_beta   90.00
_cell.angle_gamma   90.00
#
_symmetry.space_group_name_H-M   'P 1'
#
loop_
_entity.id
_entity.type
_entity.pdbx_description
1 polymer ?
#
loop_
_entity_poly.entity_id
_entity_poly.type
_entity_poly.pdbx_seq_one_letter_code
_entity_poly.pdbx_strand_id
1 'polypeptide(L)'
;MDAQTPSCPADAKPWFKAIFDVVNHPELGGEYCRLLNSWAQLESSHGFDVNKGATMTVLGAPAKPGLLTTWINGGRRAKKPLVVTDVKVFEREMRAWWNGLQPEWRVLDDAGYPDLDVSVGDDWGVLAVNGQNGLASAIACLCWWGLSLGKKSKVSWARCVADVAWVCEHVSG
;
A
#
# COMPACT_ATOMS: atom_id res chain seq x y z
N MET A 1 -12.28 -7.39 -18.28
CA MET A 1 -11.14 -8.26 -17.95
C MET A 1 -11.34 -8.67 -16.51
N ASP A 2 -11.61 -9.95 -16.26
CA ASP A 2 -11.69 -10.45 -14.89
C ASP A 2 -10.31 -10.33 -14.27
N ALA A 3 -10.18 -9.55 -13.19
CA ALA A 3 -8.90 -9.39 -12.51
C ALA A 3 -8.45 -10.77 -12.01
N GLN A 4 -7.28 -11.20 -12.47
CA GLN A 4 -6.70 -12.47 -12.04
C GLN A 4 -6.52 -12.48 -10.53
N THR A 5 -7.04 -13.52 -9.88
CA THR A 5 -6.89 -13.73 -8.44
C THR A 5 -5.40 -13.67 -8.08
N PRO A 6 -5.00 -12.84 -7.10
CA PRO A 6 -3.61 -12.73 -6.72
C PRO A 6 -3.09 -14.06 -6.15
N SER A 7 -1.94 -14.48 -6.66
CA SER A 7 -1.23 -15.67 -6.19
C SER A 7 0.15 -15.29 -5.68
N CYS A 8 0.56 -15.84 -4.54
CA CYS A 8 1.89 -15.60 -4.00
C CYS A 8 2.96 -16.22 -4.94
N PRO A 9 4.00 -15.48 -5.37
CA PRO A 9 5.07 -16.03 -6.18
C PRO A 9 5.79 -17.19 -5.49
N ALA A 10 6.14 -18.24 -6.26
CA ALA A 10 6.73 -19.45 -5.69
C ALA A 10 8.09 -19.18 -5.02
N ASP A 11 8.89 -18.31 -5.62
CA ASP A 11 10.22 -17.85 -5.19
C ASP A 11 10.17 -16.75 -4.11
N ALA A 12 8.98 -16.28 -3.72
CA ALA A 12 8.84 -15.24 -2.72
C ALA A 12 9.51 -15.60 -1.39
N LYS A 13 10.18 -14.62 -0.79
CA LYS A 13 10.87 -14.79 0.50
C LYS A 13 9.87 -14.88 1.65
N PRO A 14 10.25 -15.45 2.81
CA PRO A 14 9.33 -15.66 3.93
C PRO A 14 8.62 -14.40 4.42
N TRP A 15 9.30 -13.24 4.39
CA TRP A 15 8.70 -11.97 4.81
C TRP A 15 7.54 -11.57 3.89
N PHE A 16 7.69 -11.74 2.57
CA PHE A 16 6.68 -11.41 1.58
C PHE A 16 5.49 -12.35 1.72
N LYS A 17 5.76 -13.67 1.77
CA LYS A 17 4.73 -14.70 2.00
C LYS A 17 3.88 -14.39 3.24
N ALA A 18 4.53 -14.09 4.35
CA ALA A 18 3.84 -13.77 5.61
C ALA A 18 2.92 -12.55 5.52
N ILE A 19 3.32 -11.50 4.78
CA ILE A 19 2.48 -10.31 4.56
C ILE A 19 1.38 -10.63 3.55
N PHE A 20 1.73 -11.26 2.42
CA PHE A 20 0.82 -11.61 1.33
C PHE A 20 -0.34 -12.47 1.84
N ASP A 21 -0.08 -13.48 2.65
CA ASP A 21 -1.12 -14.33 3.26
C ASP A 21 -2.13 -13.55 4.11
N VAL A 22 -1.70 -12.43 4.71
CA VAL A 22 -2.54 -11.57 5.54
C VAL A 22 -3.32 -10.56 4.71
N VAL A 23 -2.78 -10.11 3.57
CA VAL A 23 -3.41 -9.07 2.74
C VAL A 23 -4.17 -9.63 1.53
N ASN A 24 -4.00 -10.91 1.17
CA ASN A 24 -4.66 -11.53 0.01
C ASN A 24 -6.16 -11.76 0.24
N HIS A 25 -6.94 -10.71 -0.02
CA HIS A 25 -8.40 -10.67 0.13
C HIS A 25 -9.05 -10.33 -1.23
N PRO A 26 -9.20 -11.31 -2.14
CA PRO A 26 -9.77 -11.08 -3.47
C PRO A 26 -11.23 -10.59 -3.43
N GLU A 27 -11.95 -10.81 -2.33
CA GLU A 27 -13.30 -10.27 -2.10
C GLU A 27 -13.36 -8.74 -2.02
N LEU A 28 -12.21 -8.06 -1.87
CA LEU A 28 -12.12 -6.60 -1.92
C LEU A 28 -12.28 -6.04 -3.34
N GLY A 29 -12.20 -6.89 -4.38
CA GLY A 29 -12.55 -6.55 -5.76
C GLY A 29 -11.35 -6.40 -6.70
N GLY A 30 -11.64 -6.23 -7.99
CA GLY A 30 -10.65 -6.34 -9.06
C GLY A 30 -9.49 -5.33 -8.98
N GLU A 31 -9.75 -4.08 -8.61
CA GLU A 31 -8.69 -3.08 -8.42
C GLU A 31 -7.74 -3.43 -7.27
N TYR A 32 -8.27 -4.05 -6.20
CA TYR A 32 -7.43 -4.54 -5.11
C TYR A 32 -6.60 -5.75 -5.54
N CYS A 33 -7.16 -6.64 -6.36
CA CYS A 33 -6.40 -7.72 -6.98
C CYS A 33 -5.29 -7.19 -7.89
N ARG A 34 -5.57 -6.15 -8.69
CA ARG A 34 -4.57 -5.45 -9.52
C ARG A 34 -3.42 -4.95 -8.65
N LEU A 35 -3.71 -4.23 -7.56
CA LEU A 35 -2.71 -3.77 -6.60
C LEU A 35 -1.81 -4.90 -6.10
N LEU A 36 -2.37 -6.02 -5.65
CA LEU A 36 -1.57 -7.14 -5.12
C LEU A 36 -0.71 -7.80 -6.20
N ASN A 37 -1.20 -7.90 -7.43
CA ASN A 37 -0.43 -8.42 -8.56
C ASN A 37 0.73 -7.47 -8.91
N SER A 38 0.48 -6.16 -9.01
CA SER A 38 1.51 -5.16 -9.31
C SER A 38 2.57 -5.11 -8.21
N TRP A 39 2.18 -5.20 -6.93
CA TRP A 39 3.13 -5.29 -5.82
C TRP A 39 3.97 -6.57 -5.86
N ALA A 40 3.36 -7.73 -6.16
CA ALA A 40 4.11 -8.98 -6.27
C ALA A 40 5.14 -8.94 -7.42
N GLN A 41 4.80 -8.29 -8.54
CA GLN A 41 5.73 -8.09 -9.66
C GLN A 41 6.87 -7.16 -9.27
N LEU A 42 6.58 -6.03 -8.61
CA LEU A 42 7.59 -5.09 -8.14
C LEU A 42 8.57 -5.74 -7.15
N GLU A 43 8.08 -6.44 -6.13
CA GLU A 43 8.98 -7.10 -5.18
C GLU A 43 9.76 -8.24 -5.84
N SER A 44 9.19 -8.91 -6.84
CA SER A 44 9.89 -9.92 -7.63
C SER A 44 11.05 -9.33 -8.45
N SER A 45 10.90 -8.14 -9.05
CA SER A 45 12.00 -7.49 -9.78
C SER A 45 13.17 -7.10 -8.85
N HIS A 46 12.88 -6.85 -7.57
CA HIS A 46 13.90 -6.65 -6.53
C HIS A 46 14.40 -7.96 -5.89
N GLY A 47 14.03 -9.13 -6.41
CA GLY A 47 14.40 -10.43 -5.84
C GLY A 47 13.86 -10.66 -4.42
N PHE A 48 12.78 -9.95 -4.07
CA PHE A 48 12.18 -9.89 -2.74
C PHE A 48 13.18 -9.51 -1.64
N ASP A 49 14.11 -8.59 -1.95
CA ASP A 49 14.99 -8.04 -0.93
C ASP A 49 14.15 -7.38 0.18
N VAL A 50 14.45 -7.77 1.43
CA VAL A 50 13.76 -7.25 2.62
C VAL A 50 14.13 -5.79 2.89
N ASN A 51 15.23 -5.31 2.29
CA ASN A 51 15.77 -3.96 2.43
C ASN A 51 15.81 -3.49 3.91
N LYS A 52 16.54 -4.26 4.73
CA LYS A 52 16.51 -4.10 6.18
C LYS A 52 17.04 -2.73 6.59
N GLY A 53 16.20 -1.94 7.25
CA GLY A 53 16.54 -0.62 7.76
C GLY A 53 16.07 0.54 6.88
N ALA A 54 15.71 0.28 5.63
CA ALA A 54 15.03 1.27 4.81
C ALA A 54 13.61 1.52 5.35
N THR A 55 13.15 2.77 5.28
CA THR A 55 11.81 3.16 5.73
C THR A 55 11.21 4.19 4.80
N MET A 56 9.90 4.10 4.60
CA MET A 56 9.14 5.10 3.87
C MET A 56 8.81 6.30 4.79
N THR A 57 9.82 7.14 5.04
CA THR A 57 9.74 8.29 5.96
C THR A 57 10.30 9.54 5.31
N VAL A 58 9.51 10.62 5.29
CA VAL A 58 9.93 11.96 4.87
C VAL A 58 9.93 12.88 6.08
N LEU A 59 10.98 13.70 6.24
CA LEU A 59 11.06 14.65 7.35
C LEU A 59 9.94 15.69 7.23
N GLY A 60 9.13 15.83 8.29
CA GLY A 60 8.00 16.76 8.31
C GLY A 60 6.70 16.23 7.67
N ALA A 61 6.72 15.03 7.08
CA ALA A 61 5.50 14.41 6.58
C ALA A 61 4.56 13.96 7.73
N PRO A 62 3.24 13.85 7.48
CA PRO A 62 2.30 13.34 8.46
C PRO A 62 2.69 11.95 8.96
N ALA A 63 2.42 11.67 10.23
CA ALA A 63 2.71 10.39 10.83
C ALA A 63 1.91 9.27 10.18
N LYS A 64 2.54 8.10 10.02
CA LYS A 64 1.86 6.87 9.59
C LYS A 64 0.71 6.53 10.55
N PRO A 65 -0.38 5.89 10.06
CA PRO A 65 -1.52 5.52 10.91
C PRO A 65 -1.09 4.76 12.18
N GLY A 66 -1.76 5.04 13.29
CA GLY A 66 -1.40 4.43 14.58
C GLY A 66 -1.43 2.90 14.53
N LEU A 67 -2.45 2.35 13.86
CA LEU A 67 -2.61 0.91 13.65
C LEU A 67 -1.45 0.28 12.88
N LEU A 68 -0.90 0.99 11.89
CA LEU A 68 0.28 0.56 11.15
C LEU A 68 1.52 0.53 12.05
N THR A 69 1.69 1.55 12.90
CA THR A 69 2.78 1.57 13.88
C THR A 69 2.70 0.37 14.84
N THR A 70 1.51 0.06 15.35
CA THR A 70 1.30 -1.13 16.20
C THR A 70 1.66 -2.42 15.48
N TRP A 71 1.25 -2.58 14.22
CA TRP A 71 1.55 -3.76 13.43
C TRP A 71 3.05 -3.95 13.17
N ILE A 72 3.74 -2.87 12.79
CA ILE A 72 5.19 -2.86 12.55
C ILE A 72 5.95 -3.18 13.85
N ASN A 73 5.60 -2.52 14.96
CA ASN A 73 6.26 -2.74 16.27
C ASN A 73 6.00 -4.15 16.82
N GLY A 74 4.85 -4.74 16.50
CA GLY A 74 4.55 -6.15 16.77
C GLY A 74 5.31 -7.13 15.87
N GLY A 75 6.22 -6.65 15.02
CA GLY A 75 7.00 -7.46 14.08
C GLY A 75 6.14 -8.10 12.99
N ARG A 76 4.97 -7.51 12.68
CA ARG A 76 4.03 -8.00 11.65
C ARG A 76 3.55 -9.43 11.88
N ARG A 77 3.55 -9.88 13.14
CA ARG A 77 3.21 -11.26 13.50
C ARG A 77 1.71 -11.57 13.44
N ALA A 78 0.87 -10.56 13.24
CA ALA A 78 -0.57 -10.75 13.14
C ALA A 78 -0.87 -11.62 11.91
N LYS A 79 -1.47 -12.79 12.13
CA LYS A 79 -1.87 -13.72 11.06
C LYS A 79 -3.22 -13.38 10.42
N LYS A 80 -3.82 -12.28 10.85
CA LYS A 80 -5.11 -11.78 10.37
C LYS A 80 -5.02 -10.27 10.18
N PRO A 81 -5.78 -9.71 9.23
CA PRO A 81 -5.98 -8.27 9.11
C PRO A 81 -6.35 -7.65 10.46
N LEU A 82 -5.79 -6.47 10.74
CA LEU A 82 -6.19 -5.69 11.91
C LEU A 82 -7.54 -5.01 11.63
N VAL A 83 -8.33 -4.83 12.68
CA VAL A 83 -9.65 -4.20 12.58
C VAL A 83 -9.53 -2.70 12.75
N VAL A 84 -10.06 -1.93 11.79
CA VAL A 84 -10.17 -0.48 11.91
C VAL A 84 -11.43 -0.14 12.70
N THR A 85 -11.26 0.36 13.93
CA THR A 85 -12.37 0.70 14.84
C THR A 85 -13.10 1.97 14.41
N ASP A 86 -12.36 3.02 14.05
CA ASP A 86 -12.91 4.25 13.48
C ASP A 86 -12.40 4.46 12.05
N VAL A 87 -13.24 4.06 11.10
CA VAL A 87 -12.94 4.15 9.65
C VAL A 87 -12.70 5.58 9.20
N LYS A 88 -13.41 6.57 9.76
CA LYS A 88 -13.26 7.98 9.33
C LYS A 88 -11.95 8.57 9.80
N VAL A 89 -11.54 8.24 11.03
CA VAL A 89 -10.23 8.64 11.56
C VAL A 89 -9.12 7.97 10.76
N PHE A 90 -9.22 6.67 10.53
CA PHE A 90 -8.21 5.93 9.79
C PHE A 90 -8.07 6.39 8.34
N GLU A 91 -9.19 6.66 7.65
CA GLU A 91 -9.18 7.25 6.30
C GLU A 91 -8.37 8.55 6.27
N ARG A 92 -8.62 9.47 7.22
CA ARG A 92 -7.90 10.74 7.29
C ARG A 92 -6.40 10.54 7.55
N GLU A 93 -6.04 9.66 8.49
CA GLU A 93 -4.64 9.35 8.80
C GLU A 93 -3.92 8.72 7.62
N MET A 94 -4.54 7.71 6.99
CA MET A 94 -3.99 7.01 5.83
C MET A 94 -3.76 7.98 4.67
N ARG A 95 -4.76 8.82 4.35
CA ARG A 95 -4.65 9.80 3.27
C ARG A 95 -3.58 10.85 3.55
N ALA A 96 -3.55 11.42 4.75
CA ALA A 96 -2.57 12.43 5.12
C ALA A 96 -1.14 11.87 5.03
N TRP A 97 -0.92 10.68 5.58
CA TRP A 97 0.37 9.99 5.49
C TRP A 97 0.75 9.71 4.03
N TRP A 98 -0.14 9.07 3.25
CA TRP A 98 0.15 8.71 1.87
C TRP A 98 0.46 9.92 0.98
N ASN A 99 -0.30 11.00 1.12
CA ASN A 99 -0.06 12.25 0.39
C ASN A 99 1.29 12.88 0.75
N GLY A 100 1.71 12.80 2.03
CA GLY A 100 3.00 13.32 2.47
C GLY A 100 4.22 12.52 2.02
N LEU A 101 4.01 11.35 1.41
CA LEU A 101 5.08 10.53 0.82
C LEU A 101 5.26 10.77 -0.68
N GLN A 102 4.34 11.50 -1.31
CA GLN A 102 4.39 11.72 -2.75
C GLN A 102 5.61 12.57 -3.11
N PRO A 103 6.27 12.27 -4.24
CA PRO A 103 7.38 13.07 -4.72
C PRO A 103 6.88 14.45 -5.17
N GLU A 104 7.80 15.43 -5.21
CA GLU A 104 7.47 16.84 -5.49
C GLU A 104 6.78 17.04 -6.85
N TRP A 105 7.13 16.24 -7.85
CA TRP A 105 6.53 16.32 -9.19
C TRP A 105 5.07 15.84 -9.22
N ARG A 106 4.59 15.16 -8.19
CA ARG A 106 3.26 14.55 -8.16
C ARG A 106 2.26 15.44 -7.42
N VAL A 107 1.47 16.18 -8.18
CA VAL A 107 0.44 17.09 -7.66
C VAL A 107 -0.77 16.34 -7.12
N LEU A 108 -1.51 16.98 -6.22
CA LEU A 108 -2.80 16.48 -5.74
C LEU A 108 -3.95 17.13 -6.53
N ASP A 109 -4.99 16.36 -6.81
CA ASP A 109 -6.23 16.87 -7.39
C ASP A 109 -7.08 17.67 -6.39
N ASP A 110 -8.18 18.26 -6.87
CA ASP A 110 -9.11 19.09 -6.07
C ASP A 110 -9.73 18.36 -4.87
N ALA A 111 -9.76 17.02 -4.90
CA ALA A 111 -10.26 16.21 -3.78
C ALA A 111 -9.15 15.79 -2.81
N GLY A 112 -7.90 16.19 -3.07
CA GLY A 112 -6.72 15.92 -2.26
C GLY A 112 -6.25 14.47 -2.39
N TYR A 113 -6.29 13.90 -3.59
CA TYR A 113 -5.63 12.63 -3.93
C TYR A 113 -4.50 12.88 -4.93
N PRO A 114 -3.46 12.05 -4.96
CA PRO A 114 -2.42 12.21 -5.97
C PRO A 114 -3.01 12.00 -7.36
N ASP A 115 -2.67 12.89 -8.28
CA ASP A 115 -3.16 12.81 -9.65
C ASP A 115 -2.52 11.61 -10.37
N LEU A 116 -3.31 10.93 -11.19
CA LEU A 116 -2.90 9.81 -12.02
C LEU A 116 -2.60 10.24 -13.46
N ASP A 117 -3.06 11.42 -13.89
CA ASP A 117 -2.87 11.97 -15.23
C ASP A 117 -1.69 12.95 -15.27
N VAL A 118 -0.55 12.50 -14.75
CA VAL A 118 0.70 13.27 -14.68
C VAL A 118 1.82 12.56 -15.41
N SER A 119 2.73 13.34 -15.99
CA SER A 119 4.00 12.80 -16.50
C SER A 119 4.77 12.16 -15.35
N VAL A 120 5.11 10.88 -15.49
CA VAL A 120 5.88 10.14 -14.49
C VAL A 120 7.28 10.75 -14.38
N GLY A 121 7.62 11.24 -13.19
CA GLY A 121 8.97 11.70 -12.89
C GLY A 121 9.93 10.54 -12.59
N ASP A 122 11.24 10.80 -12.68
CA ASP A 122 12.27 9.78 -12.48
C ASP A 122 12.55 9.48 -11.00
N ASP A 123 12.34 10.46 -10.11
CA ASP A 123 12.64 10.33 -8.67
C ASP A 123 11.38 10.06 -7.85
N TRP A 124 11.23 8.82 -7.42
CA TRP A 124 10.14 8.36 -6.54
C TRP A 124 10.45 8.53 -5.05
N GLY A 125 11.66 8.96 -4.70
CA GLY A 125 12.12 9.16 -3.33
C GLY A 125 11.83 7.95 -2.44
N VAL A 126 11.09 8.18 -1.36
CA VAL A 126 10.78 7.14 -0.38
C VAL A 126 9.82 6.06 -0.88
N LEU A 127 9.08 6.30 -1.98
CA LEU A 127 8.17 5.32 -2.57
C LEU A 127 8.93 4.24 -3.36
N ALA A 128 10.20 4.49 -3.72
CA ALA A 128 11.10 3.49 -4.31
C ALA A 128 11.67 2.48 -3.29
N VAL A 129 11.36 2.65 -1.99
CA VAL A 129 11.79 1.68 -0.97
C VAL A 129 11.04 0.37 -1.19
N ASN A 130 11.76 -0.67 -1.60
CA ASN A 130 11.29 -2.05 -1.66
C ASN A 130 11.29 -2.72 -0.27
N GLY A 131 10.73 -3.93 -0.19
CA GLY A 131 10.76 -4.75 1.01
C GLY A 131 9.66 -4.42 2.03
N GLN A 132 9.74 -5.07 3.19
CA GLN A 132 8.66 -5.09 4.20
C GLN A 132 8.29 -3.72 4.83
N ASN A 133 9.12 -2.70 4.63
CA ASN A 133 8.90 -1.34 5.13
C ASN A 133 8.43 -0.37 4.02
N GLY A 134 8.43 -0.81 2.77
CA GLY A 134 7.99 -0.05 1.60
C GLY A 134 6.47 -0.07 1.42
N LEU A 135 6.05 -0.27 0.17
CA LEU A 135 4.63 -0.29 -0.24
C LEU A 135 3.78 -1.35 0.47
N ALA A 136 4.40 -2.41 0.99
CA ALA A 136 3.74 -3.39 1.86
C ALA A 136 2.99 -2.74 3.04
N SER A 137 3.51 -1.61 3.56
CA SER A 137 2.87 -0.85 4.64
C SER A 137 1.55 -0.20 4.20
N ALA A 138 1.52 0.39 3.00
CA ALA A 138 0.31 1.00 2.44
C ALA A 138 -0.73 -0.07 2.09
N ILE A 139 -0.30 -1.19 1.51
CA ILE A 139 -1.17 -2.32 1.14
C ILE A 139 -1.84 -2.93 2.38
N ALA A 140 -1.10 -3.09 3.49
CA ALA A 140 -1.66 -3.56 4.74
C ALA A 140 -2.76 -2.61 5.26
N CYS A 141 -2.51 -1.30 5.26
CA CYS A 141 -3.52 -0.30 5.62
C CYS A 141 -4.77 -0.38 4.73
N LEU A 142 -4.61 -0.54 3.41
CA LEU A 142 -5.72 -0.65 2.46
C LEU A 142 -6.52 -1.94 2.65
N CYS A 143 -5.87 -3.05 3.00
CA CYS A 143 -6.54 -4.29 3.37
C CYS A 143 -7.46 -4.05 4.58
N TRP A 144 -6.90 -3.52 5.68
CA TRP A 144 -7.64 -3.30 6.93
C TRP A 144 -8.80 -2.34 6.74
N TRP A 145 -8.57 -1.25 6.00
CA TRP A 145 -9.60 -0.27 5.65
C TRP A 145 -10.70 -0.92 4.81
N GLY A 146 -10.34 -1.62 3.73
CA GLY A 146 -11.28 -2.26 2.82
C GLY A 146 -12.22 -3.24 3.53
N LEU A 147 -11.65 -4.11 4.38
CA LEU A 147 -12.41 -5.08 5.17
C LEU A 147 -13.32 -4.41 6.21
N SER A 148 -12.94 -3.24 6.72
CA SER A 148 -13.69 -2.50 7.75
C SER A 148 -14.82 -1.61 7.18
N LEU A 149 -14.90 -1.46 5.85
CA LEU A 149 -15.93 -0.63 5.20
C LEU A 149 -17.32 -1.29 5.24
N GLY A 150 -17.41 -2.62 5.13
CA GLY A 150 -18.70 -3.32 5.00
C GLY A 150 -19.55 -2.72 3.88
N LYS A 151 -20.74 -2.20 4.22
CA LYS A 151 -21.69 -1.53 3.29
C LYS A 151 -21.45 -0.02 3.09
N LYS A 152 -20.43 0.56 3.73
CA LYS A 152 -20.11 2.00 3.61
C LYS A 152 -19.58 2.31 2.21
N SER A 153 -19.59 3.60 1.85
CA SER A 153 -18.99 4.07 0.61
C SER A 153 -17.53 3.63 0.49
N LYS A 154 -17.17 3.11 -0.68
CA LYS A 154 -15.81 2.66 -0.99
C LYS A 154 -15.03 3.68 -1.83
N VAL A 155 -15.57 4.87 -2.10
CA VAL A 155 -14.99 5.83 -3.05
C VAL A 155 -13.58 6.25 -2.63
N SER A 156 -13.39 6.74 -1.40
CA SER A 156 -12.07 7.16 -0.91
C SER A 156 -11.05 6.02 -0.90
N TRP A 157 -11.49 4.86 -0.44
CA TRP A 157 -10.66 3.66 -0.40
C TRP A 157 -10.25 3.21 -1.81
N ALA A 158 -11.19 3.16 -2.75
CA ALA A 158 -10.93 2.76 -4.13
C ALA A 158 -9.96 3.73 -4.83
N ARG A 159 -10.06 5.03 -4.57
CA ARG A 159 -9.09 6.02 -5.08
C ARG A 159 -7.68 5.77 -4.53
N CYS A 160 -7.54 5.53 -3.23
CA CYS A 160 -6.24 5.17 -2.66
C CYS A 160 -5.71 3.82 -3.18
N VAL A 161 -6.57 2.82 -3.40
CA VAL A 161 -6.17 1.54 -4.01
C VAL A 161 -5.66 1.75 -5.43
N ALA A 162 -6.40 2.49 -6.25
CA ALA A 162 -6.00 2.80 -7.62
C ALA A 162 -4.65 3.55 -7.65
N ASP A 163 -4.45 4.49 -6.72
CA ASP A 163 -3.21 5.24 -6.60
C ASP A 163 -2.02 4.36 -6.24
N VAL A 164 -2.14 3.54 -5.18
CA VAL A 164 -1.03 2.68 -4.75
C VAL A 164 -0.73 1.61 -5.80
N ALA A 165 -1.74 1.13 -6.52
CA ALA A 165 -1.54 0.22 -7.65
C ALA A 165 -0.73 0.89 -8.76
N TRP A 166 -1.11 2.12 -9.11
CA TRP A 166 -0.38 2.93 -10.09
C TRP A 166 1.08 3.17 -9.65
N VAL A 167 1.32 3.48 -8.38
CA VAL A 167 2.70 3.59 -7.84
C VAL A 167 3.47 2.27 -7.99
N CYS A 168 2.87 1.12 -7.66
CA CYS A 168 3.53 -0.17 -7.84
C CYS A 168 3.90 -0.46 -9.31
N GLU A 169 3.13 0.06 -10.27
CA GLU A 169 3.33 -0.15 -11.71
C GLU A 169 4.41 0.76 -12.31
N HIS A 170 4.69 1.91 -11.69
CA HIS A 170 5.57 2.94 -12.25
C HIS A 170 6.83 3.22 -11.44
N VAL A 171 6.87 2.81 -10.17
CA VAL A 171 8.12 2.75 -9.41
C VAL A 171 8.99 1.68 -10.06
N SER A 172 10.03 2.11 -10.78
CA SER A 172 11.02 1.21 -11.35
C SER A 172 11.80 0.52 -10.24
N GLY A 173 11.95 -0.80 -10.36
CA GLY A 173 12.86 -1.57 -9.52
C GLY A 173 14.29 -1.66 -10.04
#